data_AF-A0ABD1T0W0-F1
#
_entry.id   AF-A0ABD1T0W0-F1
#
_cell.length_a   1.000
_cell.length_b   1.000
_cell.length_c   1.000
_cell.angle_alpha   90.00
_cell.angle_beta   90.00
_cell.angle_gamma   90.00
#
_symmetry.space_group_name_H-M   'P 1'
#
loop_
_entity.id
_entity.type
_entity.pdbx_description
1 polymer ?
#
loop_
_entity_poly.entity_id
_entity_poly.type
_entity_poly.pdbx_seq_one_letter_code
_entity_poly.pdbx_strand_id
1 'polypeptide(L)'
;MAAVRSLFRPGRVVRGAALISGHSIFDHHQNSWRFRDVLVPLVNYISRSTVHFLTCKEPDYQKSLWNMISSIMFDKNLEDGDIEPVPKLVQAIFQNCRGQVDSWVEPYIRITVERLGRAKTPYFKCLLIEVVADALYYNASLTLNILQKLNVATEVFSLWFQMMQQTEKNGVPSNFKRYAFLCFNLLGNVTKRYAVWALTSLFPLPADHLSGESLEHVLKYTLDLLVAYKDQVAEASKEEDKAALSTIGFRPIEDYENCDEFRSPIDDADPFVFFVDTVKALQAYDPLRFQNLMQTLDFHYQTLANGVAQHAEQRRVENSAAS
;
A
#
# COMPACT_ATOMS: atom_id res chain seq x y z
N MET A 1 45.69 -6.74 2.86
CA MET A 1 45.40 -5.80 1.76
C MET A 1 45.29 -6.42 0.35
N ALA A 2 45.34 -7.74 0.16
CA ALA A 2 45.10 -8.38 -1.15
C ALA A 2 43.70 -9.04 -1.31
N ALA A 3 42.99 -9.32 -0.21
CA ALA A 3 41.63 -9.92 -0.24
C ALA A 3 40.48 -8.88 -0.25
N VAL A 4 40.78 -7.59 -0.09
CA VAL A 4 39.77 -6.50 -0.05
C VAL A 4 39.53 -5.89 -1.43
N ARG A 5 40.45 -6.09 -2.39
CA ARG A 5 40.32 -5.56 -3.76
C ARG A 5 39.48 -6.42 -4.71
N SER A 6 39.11 -7.64 -4.34
CA SER A 6 38.24 -8.50 -5.16
C SER A 6 36.73 -8.30 -4.88
N LEU A 7 36.37 -7.67 -3.76
CA LEU A 7 34.98 -7.42 -3.33
C LEU A 7 34.31 -6.21 -4.02
N PHE A 8 35.05 -5.46 -4.84
CA PHE A 8 34.62 -4.17 -5.42
C PHE A 8 34.92 -4.05 -6.93
N ARG A 9 34.63 -5.08 -7.72
CA ARG A 9 34.43 -4.95 -9.18
C ARG A 9 32.97 -5.25 -9.57
N PRO A 10 32.47 -4.64 -10.65
CA PRO A 10 31.10 -4.16 -10.75
C PRO A 10 30.09 -5.30 -11.03
N GLY A 11 29.07 -5.39 -10.19
CA GLY A 11 27.99 -6.38 -10.28
C GLY A 11 27.00 -6.19 -9.14
N ARG A 12 26.29 -5.06 -9.15
CA ARG A 12 25.48 -4.47 -8.06
C ARG A 12 24.22 -5.27 -7.65
N VAL A 13 24.11 -6.56 -8.00
CA VAL A 13 22.86 -7.35 -7.88
C VAL A 13 22.98 -8.46 -6.82
N VAL A 14 24.18 -8.87 -6.42
CA VAL A 14 24.35 -10.11 -5.62
C VAL A 14 24.35 -9.88 -4.10
N ARG A 15 24.30 -8.63 -3.60
CA ARG A 15 24.34 -8.34 -2.15
C ARG A 15 23.05 -8.66 -1.38
N GLY A 16 21.91 -8.82 -2.05
CA GLY A 16 20.64 -9.19 -1.38
C GLY A 16 20.59 -10.66 -0.94
N ALA A 17 21.20 -11.57 -1.71
CA ALA A 17 21.06 -13.01 -1.50
C ALA A 17 21.83 -13.54 -0.26
N ALA A 18 22.93 -12.87 0.12
CA ALA A 18 23.72 -13.24 1.30
C ALA A 18 23.08 -12.82 2.64
N LEU A 19 22.09 -11.91 2.62
CA LEU A 19 21.36 -11.45 3.80
C LEU A 19 20.28 -12.45 4.28
N ILE A 20 19.96 -13.48 3.49
CA ILE A 20 18.86 -14.41 3.79
C ILE A 20 19.37 -15.83 4.10
N SER A 21 20.68 -16.08 3.98
CA SER A 21 21.31 -17.42 4.13
C SER A 21 21.72 -17.80 5.56
N GLY A 22 21.10 -17.20 6.59
CA GLY A 22 20.94 -17.86 7.90
C GLY A 22 22.19 -18.09 8.74
N HIS A 23 23.30 -17.37 8.53
CA HIS A 23 24.43 -17.38 9.48
C HIS A 23 24.66 -15.98 10.05
N SER A 24 24.32 -15.81 11.33
CA SER A 24 24.67 -14.68 12.22
C SER A 24 24.24 -13.27 11.76
N ILE A 25 22.94 -13.02 11.65
CA ILE A 25 22.42 -11.63 11.61
C ILE A 25 22.04 -11.12 13.02
N PHE A 26 21.94 -12.01 14.01
CA PHE A 26 21.50 -11.65 15.36
C PHE A 26 22.35 -12.33 16.43
N ASP A 27 23.67 -12.08 16.42
CA ASP A 27 24.46 -12.27 17.65
C ASP A 27 24.18 -11.11 18.59
N HIS A 28 23.71 -11.44 19.79
CA HIS A 28 23.02 -10.54 20.72
C HIS A 28 23.91 -9.49 21.39
N HIS A 29 25.18 -9.38 21.00
CA HIS A 29 26.12 -8.42 21.57
C HIS A 29 27.07 -7.92 20.46
N GLN A 30 27.03 -6.61 20.19
CA GLN A 30 27.92 -5.87 19.30
C GLN A 30 27.73 -6.11 17.79
N ASN A 31 26.74 -5.44 17.20
CA ASN A 31 26.81 -4.71 15.92
C ASN A 31 25.41 -4.14 15.62
N SER A 32 25.23 -2.83 15.77
CA SER A 32 23.94 -2.15 15.62
C SER A 32 23.56 -2.04 14.14
N TRP A 33 23.09 -3.14 13.55
CA TRP A 33 22.31 -3.09 12.32
C TRP A 33 20.87 -2.86 12.73
N ARG A 34 20.33 -1.65 12.50
CA ARG A 34 18.91 -1.42 12.73
C ARG A 34 18.14 -2.11 11.61
N PHE A 35 16.98 -2.70 11.90
CA PHE A 35 16.14 -3.33 10.87
C PHE A 35 15.79 -2.37 9.71
N ARG A 36 15.81 -1.06 9.99
CA ARG A 36 15.71 0.02 9.01
C ARG A 36 16.78 -0.06 7.91
N ASP A 37 18.00 -0.49 8.22
CA ASP A 37 19.13 -0.53 7.29
C ASP A 37 19.05 -1.71 6.32
N VAL A 38 18.29 -2.76 6.67
CA VAL A 38 18.08 -3.95 5.82
C VAL A 38 16.81 -3.87 4.97
N LEU A 39 15.89 -2.94 5.27
CA LEU A 39 14.63 -2.81 4.53
C LEU A 39 14.86 -2.58 3.03
N VAL A 40 15.60 -1.53 2.68
CA VAL A 40 15.80 -1.13 1.27
C VAL A 40 16.44 -2.25 0.44
N PRO A 41 17.55 -2.89 0.87
CA PRO A 41 18.10 -4.04 0.15
C PRO A 41 17.13 -5.20 -0.06
N LEU A 42 16.32 -5.54 0.96
CA LEU A 42 15.38 -6.66 0.89
C LEU A 42 14.22 -6.37 -0.06
N VAL A 43 13.64 -5.17 0.05
CA VAL A 43 12.58 -4.70 -0.84
C VAL A 43 13.05 -4.70 -2.30
N ASN A 44 14.27 -4.19 -2.55
CA ASN A 44 14.87 -4.21 -3.88
C ASN A 44 15.14 -5.63 -4.40
N TYR A 45 15.50 -6.55 -3.53
CA TYR A 45 15.70 -7.95 -3.91
C TYR A 45 14.38 -8.62 -4.29
N ILE A 46 13.31 -8.39 -3.53
CA ILE A 46 11.96 -8.91 -3.82
C ILE A 46 11.45 -8.36 -5.15
N SER A 47 11.66 -7.08 -5.44
CA SER A 47 11.17 -6.47 -6.70
C SER A 47 12.01 -6.82 -7.92
N ARG A 48 13.34 -6.87 -7.81
CA ARG A 48 14.24 -7.12 -8.97
C ARG A 48 14.57 -8.58 -9.20
N SER A 49 14.36 -9.44 -8.20
CA SER A 49 14.71 -10.86 -8.25
C SER A 49 13.57 -11.72 -7.74
N THR A 50 12.33 -11.30 -8.01
CA THR A 50 11.09 -11.96 -7.59
C THR A 50 11.09 -13.45 -7.90
N VAL A 51 11.46 -13.83 -9.14
CA VAL A 51 11.50 -15.23 -9.56
C VAL A 51 12.44 -16.03 -8.64
N HIS A 52 13.65 -15.54 -8.40
CA HIS A 52 14.63 -16.22 -7.55
C HIS A 52 14.17 -16.28 -6.08
N PHE A 53 13.57 -15.21 -5.56
CA PHE A 53 12.95 -15.20 -4.23
C PHE A 53 11.87 -16.28 -4.10
N LEU A 54 11.05 -16.48 -5.13
CA LEU A 54 9.95 -17.44 -5.12
C LEU A 54 10.40 -18.90 -5.29
N THR A 55 11.38 -19.14 -6.17
CA THR A 55 11.76 -20.50 -6.58
C THR A 55 12.87 -21.12 -5.72
N CYS A 56 13.71 -20.32 -5.06
CA CYS A 56 14.80 -20.86 -4.25
C CYS A 56 14.28 -21.59 -3.00
N LYS A 57 14.70 -22.84 -2.82
CA LYS A 57 14.37 -23.68 -1.65
C LYS A 57 15.55 -23.93 -0.73
N GLU A 58 16.76 -23.61 -1.18
CA GLU A 58 18.01 -23.81 -0.44
C GLU A 58 18.90 -22.56 -0.55
N PRO A 59 18.80 -21.61 0.39
CA PRO A 59 17.83 -21.57 1.50
C PRO A 59 16.43 -21.14 1.04
N ASP A 60 15.39 -21.57 1.76
CA ASP A 60 14.01 -21.12 1.53
C ASP A 60 13.85 -19.66 1.95
N TYR A 61 13.94 -18.75 0.99
CA TYR A 61 13.90 -17.32 1.25
C TYR A 61 12.56 -16.83 1.77
N GLN A 62 11.44 -17.44 1.35
CA GLN A 62 10.12 -17.06 1.84
C GLN A 62 9.98 -17.41 3.32
N LYS A 63 10.41 -18.61 3.71
CA LYS A 63 10.38 -19.06 5.10
C LYS A 63 11.36 -18.27 5.98
N SER A 64 12.57 -17.99 5.49
CA SER A 64 13.54 -17.15 6.20
C SER A 64 12.99 -15.75 6.46
N LEU A 65 12.34 -15.14 5.45
CA LEU A 65 11.73 -13.83 5.57
C LEU A 65 10.57 -13.84 6.59
N TRP A 66 9.71 -14.86 6.55
CA TRP A 66 8.67 -15.05 7.57
C TRP A 66 9.23 -15.18 8.99
N ASN A 67 10.28 -16.00 9.18
CA ASN A 67 10.89 -16.17 10.49
C ASN A 67 11.40 -14.83 11.06
N MET A 68 12.03 -14.01 10.20
CA MET A 68 12.50 -12.68 10.59
C MET A 68 11.34 -11.75 10.93
N ILE A 69 10.35 -11.62 10.04
CA ILE A 69 9.18 -10.75 10.23
C ILE A 69 8.41 -11.14 11.49
N SER A 70 8.16 -12.43 11.68
CA SER A 70 7.40 -12.94 12.82
C SER A 70 8.12 -12.70 14.14
N SER A 71 9.44 -12.90 14.19
CA SER A 71 10.25 -12.58 15.37
C SER A 71 10.07 -11.12 15.82
N ILE A 72 10.14 -10.17 14.88
CA ILE A 72 10.01 -8.74 15.18
C ILE A 72 8.56 -8.38 15.55
N MET A 73 7.59 -8.91 14.81
CA MET A 73 6.18 -8.58 14.99
C MET A 73 5.54 -9.24 16.22
N PHE A 74 6.11 -10.31 16.77
CA PHE A 74 5.66 -10.88 18.04
C PHE A 74 6.31 -10.23 19.26
N ASP A 75 7.49 -9.63 19.14
CA ASP A 75 8.19 -9.02 20.28
C ASP A 75 7.37 -7.88 20.89
N LYS A 76 7.01 -8.03 22.17
CA LYS A 76 6.20 -7.07 22.92
C LYS A 76 7.03 -5.90 23.46
N ASN A 77 8.36 -6.02 23.46
CA ASN A 77 9.27 -5.01 23.97
C ASN A 77 9.66 -3.96 22.91
N LEU A 78 9.46 -4.27 21.62
CA LEU A 78 9.75 -3.36 20.53
C LEU A 78 8.65 -2.30 20.38
N GLU A 79 9.07 -1.06 20.16
CA GLU A 79 8.18 0.07 19.92
C GLU A 79 7.79 0.18 18.44
N ASP A 80 6.70 0.89 18.16
CA ASP A 80 6.18 1.10 16.80
C ASP A 80 7.29 1.60 15.82
N GLY A 81 8.21 2.44 16.29
CA GLY A 81 9.30 2.99 15.47
C GLY A 81 10.37 1.97 15.05
N ASP A 82 10.60 0.93 15.86
CA ASP A 82 11.54 -0.15 15.55
C ASP A 82 10.94 -1.16 14.57
N ILE A 83 9.61 -1.30 14.61
CA ILE A 83 8.83 -2.26 13.81
C ILE A 83 8.34 -1.64 12.50
N GLU A 84 8.30 -0.31 12.39
CA GLU A 84 7.86 0.46 11.21
C GLU A 84 8.31 -0.11 9.84
N PRO A 85 9.55 -0.62 9.67
CA PRO A 85 9.97 -1.14 8.38
C PRO A 85 9.26 -2.45 7.97
N VAL A 86 8.69 -3.20 8.93
CA VAL A 86 8.10 -4.52 8.68
C VAL A 86 6.86 -4.45 7.79
N PRO A 87 5.84 -3.60 8.07
CA PRO A 87 4.71 -3.44 7.16
C PRO A 87 5.13 -3.16 5.72
N LYS A 88 6.07 -2.21 5.51
CA LYS A 88 6.57 -1.84 4.18
C LYS A 88 7.18 -3.02 3.42
N LEU A 89 7.87 -3.90 4.13
CA LEU A 89 8.43 -5.13 3.55
C LEU A 89 7.34 -6.12 3.14
N VAL A 90 6.29 -6.28 3.95
CA VAL A 90 5.13 -7.13 3.62
C VAL A 90 4.38 -6.59 2.40
N GLN A 91 4.17 -5.27 2.33
CA GLN A 91 3.57 -4.61 1.17
C GLN A 91 4.37 -4.94 -0.11
N ALA A 92 5.70 -4.82 -0.08
CA ALA A 92 6.55 -5.17 -1.22
C ALA A 92 6.38 -6.63 -1.68
N ILE A 93 6.14 -7.58 -0.76
CA ILE A 93 5.85 -8.97 -1.11
C ILE A 93 4.53 -9.06 -1.89
N PHE A 94 3.45 -8.48 -1.36
CA PHE A 94 2.13 -8.55 -2.02
C PHE A 94 2.12 -7.85 -3.39
N GLN A 95 2.83 -6.74 -3.51
CA GLN A 95 2.85 -5.97 -4.75
C GLN A 95 3.67 -6.63 -5.86
N ASN A 96 4.75 -7.34 -5.51
CA ASN A 96 5.64 -7.96 -6.51
C ASN A 96 5.34 -9.44 -6.76
N CYS A 97 4.76 -10.15 -5.80
CA CYS A 97 4.58 -11.61 -5.86
C CYS A 97 3.12 -12.03 -6.14
N ARG A 98 2.33 -11.18 -6.83
CA ARG A 98 0.89 -11.38 -7.03
C ARG A 98 0.55 -12.79 -7.56
N GLY A 99 -0.34 -13.49 -6.85
CA GLY A 99 -0.78 -14.86 -7.18
C GLY A 99 0.24 -15.97 -6.92
N GLN A 100 1.41 -15.67 -6.32
CA GLN A 100 2.51 -16.63 -6.15
C GLN A 100 2.87 -16.90 -4.68
N VAL A 101 2.22 -16.21 -3.73
CA VAL A 101 2.47 -16.31 -2.28
C VAL A 101 1.19 -16.55 -1.46
N ASP A 102 0.17 -17.18 -2.06
CA ASP A 102 -1.13 -17.43 -1.43
C ASP A 102 -1.02 -18.12 -0.05
N SER A 103 -0.08 -19.05 0.10
CA SER A 103 0.19 -19.75 1.37
C SER A 103 0.68 -18.83 2.50
N TRP A 104 1.21 -17.66 2.17
CA TRP A 104 1.73 -16.69 3.12
C TRP A 104 0.75 -15.55 3.44
N VAL A 105 -0.36 -15.42 2.70
CA VAL A 105 -1.35 -14.37 2.92
C VAL A 105 -1.95 -14.47 4.33
N GLU A 106 -2.41 -15.66 4.76
CA GLU A 106 -2.97 -15.82 6.12
C GLU A 106 -1.95 -15.52 7.24
N PRO A 107 -0.72 -16.06 7.21
CA PRO A 107 0.33 -15.70 8.17
C PRO A 107 0.57 -14.18 8.29
N TYR A 108 0.72 -13.49 7.15
CA TYR A 108 0.98 -12.05 7.14
C TYR A 108 -0.23 -11.23 7.62
N ILE A 109 -1.46 -11.59 7.23
CA ILE A 109 -2.67 -10.92 7.71
C ILE A 109 -2.84 -11.12 9.22
N ARG A 110 -2.68 -12.36 9.70
CA ARG A 110 -2.84 -12.70 11.12
C ARG A 110 -1.93 -11.85 12.01
N ILE A 111 -0.63 -11.81 11.67
CA ILE A 111 0.34 -11.09 12.50
C ILE A 111 0.18 -9.57 12.39
N THR A 112 -0.27 -9.07 11.24
CA THR A 112 -0.59 -7.66 11.02
C THR A 112 -1.75 -7.21 11.91
N VAL A 113 -2.86 -7.96 11.92
CA VAL A 113 -4.03 -7.63 12.74
C VAL A 113 -3.73 -7.76 14.24
N GLU A 114 -2.96 -8.78 14.65
CA GLU A 114 -2.52 -8.90 16.04
C GLU A 114 -1.63 -7.73 16.48
N ARG A 115 -0.75 -7.24 15.60
CA ARG A 115 0.07 -6.06 15.88
C ARG A 115 -0.77 -4.77 15.86
N LEU A 116 -1.79 -4.68 15.01
CA LEU A 116 -2.70 -3.53 14.92
C LEU A 116 -3.42 -3.26 16.25
N GLY A 117 -3.86 -4.30 16.95
CA GLY A 117 -4.47 -4.18 18.28
C GLY A 117 -3.52 -3.64 19.37
N ARG A 118 -2.20 -3.72 19.15
CA ARG A 118 -1.15 -3.24 20.08
C ARG A 118 -0.53 -1.90 19.67
N ALA A 119 -0.76 -1.47 18.41
CA ALA A 119 -0.16 -0.27 17.85
C ALA A 119 -0.62 0.98 18.64
N LYS A 120 0.35 1.82 19.02
CA LYS A 120 0.08 3.03 19.82
C LYS A 120 -0.09 4.26 18.94
N THR A 121 0.73 4.36 17.89
CA THR A 121 0.81 5.53 17.03
C THR A 121 -0.19 5.44 15.87
N PRO A 122 -0.89 6.55 15.53
CA PRO A 122 -1.78 6.57 14.37
C PRO A 122 -1.07 6.22 13.06
N TYR A 123 0.17 6.70 12.88
CA TYR A 123 0.97 6.41 11.69
C TYR A 123 1.24 4.91 11.51
N PHE A 124 1.64 4.21 12.57
CA PHE A 124 1.87 2.77 12.47
C PHE A 124 0.58 1.97 12.24
N LYS A 125 -0.56 2.43 12.81
CA LYS A 125 -1.88 1.88 12.45
C LYS A 125 -2.17 2.04 10.96
N CYS A 126 -1.84 3.18 10.35
CA CYS A 126 -2.00 3.37 8.90
C CYS A 126 -1.19 2.33 8.12
N LEU A 127 0.11 2.16 8.44
CA LEU A 127 0.97 1.19 7.76
C LEU A 127 0.44 -0.25 7.84
N LEU A 128 -0.15 -0.63 8.98
CA LEU A 128 -0.74 -1.96 9.17
C LEU A 128 -2.05 -2.13 8.41
N ILE A 129 -2.88 -1.08 8.33
CA ILE A 129 -4.09 -1.09 7.48
C ILE A 129 -3.73 -1.14 6.00
N GLU A 130 -2.65 -0.47 5.57
CA GLU A 130 -2.14 -0.56 4.21
C GLU A 130 -1.73 -1.99 3.83
N VAL A 131 -1.14 -2.77 4.76
CA VAL A 131 -0.86 -4.19 4.50
C VAL A 131 -2.15 -4.98 4.22
N VAL A 132 -3.25 -4.66 4.91
CA VAL A 132 -4.56 -5.29 4.63
C VAL A 132 -5.08 -4.83 3.26
N ALA A 133 -4.91 -3.57 2.91
CA ALA A 133 -5.29 -3.03 1.60
C ALA A 133 -4.50 -3.71 0.47
N ASP A 134 -3.19 -3.86 0.60
CA ASP A 134 -2.33 -4.58 -0.35
C ASP A 134 -2.73 -6.05 -0.47
N ALA A 135 -3.12 -6.71 0.62
CA ALA A 135 -3.62 -8.08 0.57
C ALA A 135 -4.97 -8.19 -0.16
N LEU A 136 -5.87 -7.21 0.01
CA LEU A 136 -7.13 -7.13 -0.74
C LEU A 136 -6.87 -6.90 -2.23
N TYR A 137 -5.91 -6.04 -2.57
CA TYR A 137 -5.50 -5.86 -3.96
C TYR A 137 -4.84 -7.11 -4.55
N TYR A 138 -3.99 -7.78 -3.76
CA TYR A 138 -3.33 -9.03 -4.13
C TYR A 138 -4.36 -10.10 -4.52
N ASN A 139 -5.31 -10.41 -3.61
CA ASN A 139 -6.40 -11.36 -3.82
C ASN A 139 -7.55 -11.06 -2.84
N ALA A 140 -8.54 -10.28 -3.29
CA ALA A 140 -9.64 -9.82 -2.46
C ALA A 140 -10.44 -10.98 -1.84
N SER A 141 -10.71 -12.05 -2.61
CA SER A 141 -11.50 -13.18 -2.12
C SER A 141 -10.77 -13.96 -1.04
N LEU A 142 -9.48 -14.27 -1.24
CA LEU A 142 -8.67 -14.97 -0.25
C LEU A 142 -8.54 -14.15 1.03
N THR A 143 -8.21 -12.86 0.90
CA THR A 143 -8.01 -11.97 2.04
C THR A 143 -9.28 -11.77 2.83
N LEU A 144 -10.43 -11.57 2.18
CA LEU A 144 -11.71 -11.42 2.88
C LEU A 144 -12.10 -12.70 3.62
N ASN A 145 -11.93 -13.88 3.02
CA ASN A 145 -12.15 -15.16 3.68
C ASN A 145 -11.28 -15.33 4.93
N ILE A 146 -10.01 -14.90 4.86
CA ILE A 146 -9.10 -14.91 6.02
C ILE A 146 -9.60 -13.96 7.11
N LEU A 147 -9.94 -12.71 6.77
CA LEU A 147 -10.44 -11.72 7.75
C LEU A 147 -11.73 -12.20 8.44
N GLN A 148 -12.62 -12.87 7.69
CA GLN A 148 -13.84 -13.50 8.22
C GLN A 148 -13.50 -14.69 9.12
N LYS A 149 -12.61 -15.59 8.70
CA LYS A 149 -12.13 -16.74 9.52
C LYS A 149 -11.49 -16.28 10.84
N LEU A 150 -10.82 -15.13 10.83
CA LEU A 150 -10.21 -14.54 12.02
C LEU A 150 -11.21 -13.77 12.90
N ASN A 151 -12.45 -13.56 12.45
CA ASN A 151 -13.48 -12.73 13.09
C ASN A 151 -13.06 -11.25 13.30
N VAL A 152 -12.23 -10.71 12.41
CA VAL A 152 -11.70 -9.33 12.51
C VAL A 152 -12.12 -8.44 11.36
N ALA A 153 -12.85 -8.96 10.36
CA ALA A 153 -13.28 -8.21 9.18
C ALA A 153 -14.00 -6.89 9.57
N THR A 154 -15.04 -6.98 10.39
CA THR A 154 -15.83 -5.80 10.80
C THR A 154 -14.98 -4.78 11.55
N GLU A 155 -14.11 -5.21 12.46
CA GLU A 155 -13.23 -4.32 13.24
C GLU A 155 -12.24 -3.59 12.34
N VAL A 156 -11.57 -4.33 11.45
CA VAL A 156 -10.56 -3.78 10.53
C VAL A 156 -11.20 -2.79 9.56
N PHE A 157 -12.33 -3.13 8.94
CA PHE A 157 -13.02 -2.22 8.02
C PHE A 157 -13.56 -0.98 8.75
N SER A 158 -14.13 -1.14 9.94
CA SER A 158 -14.62 0.00 10.73
C SER A 158 -13.49 0.95 11.12
N LEU A 159 -12.35 0.41 11.56
CA LEU A 159 -11.16 1.20 11.86
C LEU A 159 -10.64 1.91 10.62
N TRP A 160 -10.53 1.20 9.50
CA TRP A 160 -10.07 1.79 8.24
C TRP A 160 -10.99 2.93 7.81
N PHE A 161 -12.31 2.72 7.76
CA PHE A 161 -13.27 3.77 7.41
C PHE A 161 -13.20 4.95 8.37
N GLN A 162 -13.10 4.70 9.68
CA GLN A 162 -12.93 5.77 10.66
C GLN A 162 -11.65 6.57 10.41
N MET A 163 -10.53 5.91 10.12
CA MET A 163 -9.25 6.57 9.82
C MET A 163 -9.34 7.43 8.55
N MET A 164 -10.14 7.00 7.56
CA MET A 164 -10.38 7.76 6.34
C MET A 164 -11.31 8.98 6.56
N GLN A 165 -12.26 8.90 7.50
CA GLN A 165 -13.28 9.94 7.75
C GLN A 165 -12.89 11.01 8.78
N GLN A 166 -11.82 10.81 9.56
CA GLN A 166 -11.44 11.76 10.61
C GLN A 166 -11.01 13.13 10.04
N THR A 167 -11.91 14.11 10.10
CA THR A 167 -11.65 15.54 9.80
C THR A 167 -11.72 16.41 11.07
N GLU A 168 -10.93 17.50 11.17
CA GLU A 168 -10.95 18.39 12.36
C GLU A 168 -12.24 19.21 12.43
N LYS A 169 -12.53 19.73 13.63
CA LYS A 169 -13.69 20.57 13.96
C LYS A 169 -13.76 21.93 13.24
N ASN A 170 -12.82 22.23 12.33
CA ASN A 170 -12.76 23.47 11.58
C ASN A 170 -13.09 23.27 10.09
N GLY A 171 -13.63 22.10 9.71
CA GLY A 171 -13.86 21.74 8.30
C GLY A 171 -12.57 21.45 7.51
N VAL A 172 -11.44 21.38 8.21
CA VAL A 172 -10.11 21.05 7.66
C VAL A 172 -9.72 19.70 8.24
N PRO A 173 -9.21 18.74 7.45
CA PRO A 173 -8.79 17.43 7.97
C PRO A 173 -7.67 17.56 9.03
N SER A 174 -7.92 17.03 10.24
CA SER A 174 -7.16 17.26 11.50
C SER A 174 -5.84 16.54 11.58
N ASN A 175 -5.92 15.23 11.40
CA ASN A 175 -4.81 14.36 11.75
C ASN A 175 -3.75 14.33 10.64
N PHE A 176 -4.07 14.96 9.51
CA PHE A 176 -3.25 15.05 8.32
C PHE A 176 -2.69 16.46 8.10
N LYS A 177 -2.13 17.13 9.13
CA LYS A 177 -1.30 18.34 8.88
C LYS A 177 0.12 18.33 9.42
N ARG A 178 0.45 17.61 10.50
CA ARG A 178 1.84 17.59 11.02
C ARG A 178 2.66 16.35 10.65
N TYR A 179 2.04 15.17 10.57
CA TYR A 179 2.66 13.97 9.98
C TYR A 179 2.38 13.86 8.47
N ALA A 180 1.33 14.55 8.02
CA ALA A 180 0.98 14.72 6.63
C ALA A 180 1.96 15.58 5.84
N PHE A 181 2.70 16.54 6.40
CA PHE A 181 3.62 17.27 5.52
C PHE A 181 4.65 16.32 4.84
N LEU A 182 5.00 15.22 5.52
CA LEU A 182 5.81 14.12 4.97
C LEU A 182 4.97 12.97 4.37
N CYS A 183 3.86 12.56 5.00
CA CYS A 183 3.01 11.48 4.50
C CYS A 183 1.92 11.91 3.48
N PHE A 184 1.72 13.18 3.20
CA PHE A 184 0.70 13.71 2.27
C PHE A 184 1.32 14.07 0.93
N ASN A 185 2.58 14.55 0.92
CA ASN A 185 3.32 14.80 -0.33
C ASN A 185 3.98 13.52 -0.89
N LEU A 186 4.49 12.62 -0.03
CA LEU A 186 5.12 11.37 -0.49
C LEU A 186 4.21 10.13 -0.39
N LEU A 187 3.41 10.01 0.67
CA LEU A 187 2.50 8.87 0.87
C LEU A 187 1.02 9.20 0.59
N GLY A 188 0.62 10.47 0.41
CA GLY A 188 -0.80 10.83 0.36
C GLY A 188 -1.45 10.40 -0.94
N ASN A 189 -0.74 10.62 -2.05
CA ASN A 189 -1.12 10.09 -3.35
C ASN A 189 -1.11 8.56 -3.35
N VAL A 190 -0.11 7.97 -2.71
CA VAL A 190 0.18 6.54 -2.70
C VAL A 190 -0.85 5.77 -1.86
N THR A 191 -1.10 6.17 -0.61
CA THR A 191 -2.11 5.59 0.29
C THR A 191 -3.53 5.76 -0.27
N LYS A 192 -3.89 6.93 -0.84
CA LYS A 192 -5.21 7.11 -1.48
C LYS A 192 -5.36 6.19 -2.69
N ARG A 193 -4.32 6.08 -3.51
CA ARG A 193 -4.29 5.19 -4.68
C ARG A 193 -4.40 3.71 -4.29
N TYR A 194 -3.65 3.28 -3.28
CA TYR A 194 -3.75 1.93 -2.71
C TYR A 194 -5.12 1.65 -2.11
N ALA A 195 -5.71 2.60 -1.39
CA ALA A 195 -7.06 2.46 -0.87
C ALA A 195 -8.11 2.39 -1.99
N VAL A 196 -8.00 3.21 -3.05
CA VAL A 196 -8.85 3.10 -4.24
C VAL A 196 -8.71 1.71 -4.85
N TRP A 197 -7.49 1.21 -5.06
CA TRP A 197 -7.28 -0.11 -5.66
C TRP A 197 -7.81 -1.25 -4.81
N ALA A 198 -7.57 -1.21 -3.51
CA ALA A 198 -8.04 -2.23 -2.58
C ALA A 198 -9.56 -2.26 -2.49
N LEU A 199 -10.20 -1.10 -2.33
CA LEU A 199 -11.67 -0.99 -2.31
C LEU A 199 -12.27 -1.37 -3.66
N THR A 200 -11.65 -0.95 -4.77
CA THR A 200 -12.07 -1.32 -6.12
C THR A 200 -12.00 -2.83 -6.35
N SER A 201 -10.99 -3.50 -5.77
CA SER A 201 -10.84 -4.95 -5.86
C SER A 201 -11.96 -5.73 -5.16
N LEU A 202 -12.80 -5.06 -4.35
CA LEU A 202 -13.97 -5.67 -3.72
C LEU A 202 -15.18 -5.75 -4.66
N PHE A 203 -15.28 -4.92 -5.71
CA PHE A 203 -16.44 -4.91 -6.61
C PHE A 203 -16.72 -6.25 -7.30
N PRO A 204 -15.71 -6.99 -7.80
CA PRO A 204 -15.94 -8.27 -8.47
C PRO A 204 -16.37 -9.41 -7.53
N LEU A 205 -16.30 -9.22 -6.20
CA LEU A 205 -16.63 -10.29 -5.26
C LEU A 205 -18.12 -10.62 -5.28
N PRO A 206 -18.53 -11.90 -5.21
CA PRO A 206 -19.94 -12.30 -5.25
C PRO A 206 -20.71 -11.76 -4.04
N ALA A 207 -22.05 -11.73 -4.16
CA ALA A 207 -22.94 -11.22 -3.11
C ALA A 207 -22.81 -11.98 -1.78
N ASP A 208 -22.42 -13.26 -1.83
CA ASP A 208 -22.20 -14.11 -0.65
C ASP A 208 -21.03 -13.61 0.21
N HIS A 209 -20.06 -12.91 -0.41
CA HIS A 209 -18.88 -12.39 0.28
C HIS A 209 -19.09 -10.93 0.70
N LEU A 210 -19.83 -10.14 -0.09
CA LEU A 210 -20.09 -8.73 0.15
C LEU A 210 -21.52 -8.35 -0.20
N SER A 211 -22.30 -7.99 0.83
CA SER A 211 -23.69 -7.59 0.70
C SER A 211 -23.84 -6.34 -0.17
N GLY A 212 -25.04 -6.14 -0.75
CA GLY A 212 -25.33 -4.95 -1.56
C GLY A 212 -25.16 -3.64 -0.78
N GLU A 213 -25.55 -3.61 0.50
CA GLU A 213 -25.37 -2.45 1.37
C GLU A 213 -23.89 -2.15 1.60
N SER A 214 -23.06 -3.15 1.93
CA SER A 214 -21.63 -2.94 2.10
C SER A 214 -20.95 -2.51 0.80
N LEU A 215 -21.39 -3.04 -0.35
CA LEU A 215 -20.92 -2.65 -1.68
C LEU A 215 -21.25 -1.19 -2.00
N GLU A 216 -22.44 -0.71 -1.62
CA GLU A 216 -22.83 0.69 -1.76
C GLU A 216 -21.92 1.61 -0.95
N HIS A 217 -21.65 1.26 0.31
CA HIS A 217 -20.71 2.02 1.14
C HIS A 217 -19.32 2.05 0.52
N VAL A 218 -18.81 0.90 0.07
CA VAL A 218 -17.51 0.80 -0.63
C VAL A 218 -17.49 1.70 -1.88
N LEU A 219 -18.58 1.74 -2.65
CA LEU A 219 -18.69 2.60 -3.84
C LEU A 219 -18.62 4.08 -3.47
N LYS A 220 -19.44 4.52 -2.51
CA LYS A 220 -19.46 5.92 -2.04
C LYS A 220 -18.08 6.35 -1.58
N TYR A 221 -17.43 5.55 -0.74
CA TYR A 221 -16.08 5.85 -0.26
C TYR A 221 -15.03 5.88 -1.38
N THR A 222 -15.12 4.97 -2.35
CA THR A 222 -14.17 4.95 -3.48
C THR A 222 -14.33 6.22 -4.33
N LEU A 223 -15.56 6.69 -4.54
CA LEU A 223 -15.85 7.93 -5.27
C LEU A 223 -15.31 9.16 -4.52
N ASP A 224 -15.56 9.29 -3.22
CA ASP A 224 -15.04 10.39 -2.41
C ASP A 224 -13.51 10.43 -2.44
N LEU A 225 -12.88 9.26 -2.35
CA LEU A 225 -11.43 9.13 -2.37
C LEU A 225 -10.83 9.53 -3.72
N LEU A 226 -11.48 9.16 -4.82
CA LEU A 226 -11.08 9.56 -6.17
C LEU A 226 -11.19 11.07 -6.37
N VAL A 227 -12.25 11.70 -5.87
CA VAL A 227 -12.40 13.16 -5.92
C VAL A 227 -11.31 13.83 -5.08
N ALA A 228 -11.10 13.38 -3.84
CA ALA A 228 -10.07 13.90 -2.96
C ALA A 228 -8.64 13.66 -3.49
N TYR A 229 -8.44 12.63 -4.32
CA TYR A 229 -7.18 12.39 -5.02
C TYR A 229 -7.02 13.37 -6.18
N LYS A 230 -8.06 13.58 -7.00
CA LYS A 230 -8.08 14.55 -8.10
C LYS A 230 -7.73 15.97 -7.61
N ASP A 231 -8.41 16.43 -6.57
CA ASP A 231 -8.23 17.78 -6.04
C ASP A 231 -6.81 17.99 -5.50
N GLN A 232 -6.26 16.98 -4.83
CA GLN A 232 -4.90 17.03 -4.31
C GLN A 232 -3.85 17.09 -5.42
N VAL A 233 -3.99 16.28 -6.48
CA VAL A 233 -3.08 16.33 -7.64
C VAL A 233 -3.12 17.70 -8.30
N ALA A 234 -4.31 18.30 -8.41
CA ALA A 234 -4.48 19.65 -8.97
C ALA A 234 -3.95 20.78 -8.07
N GLU A 235 -3.90 20.57 -6.75
CA GLU A 235 -3.25 21.51 -5.82
C GLU A 235 -1.73 21.41 -5.89
N ALA A 236 -1.18 20.19 -5.95
CA ALA A 236 0.26 19.96 -6.07
C ALA A 236 0.85 20.61 -7.32
N SER A 237 0.18 20.48 -8.47
CA SER A 237 0.64 21.11 -9.73
C SER A 237 0.69 22.64 -9.63
N LYS A 238 -0.27 23.25 -8.92
CA LYS A 238 -0.30 24.72 -8.72
C LYS A 238 0.81 25.22 -7.81
N GLU A 239 1.21 24.44 -6.80
CA GLU A 239 2.30 24.81 -5.91
C GLU A 239 3.67 24.62 -6.57
N GLU A 240 3.85 23.60 -7.42
CA GLU A 240 5.05 23.45 -8.27
C GLU A 240 5.21 24.63 -9.23
N ASP A 241 4.13 25.06 -9.89
CA ASP A 241 4.15 26.24 -10.76
C ASP A 241 4.56 27.51 -9.99
N LYS A 242 4.04 27.71 -8.77
CA LYS A 242 4.41 28.85 -7.90
C LYS A 242 5.86 28.79 -7.43
N ALA A 243 6.38 27.60 -7.12
CA ALA A 243 7.77 27.39 -6.71
C ALA A 243 8.74 27.62 -7.88
N ALA A 244 8.38 27.19 -9.08
CA ALA A 244 9.13 27.46 -10.30
C ALA A 244 9.23 28.97 -10.60
N LEU A 245 8.16 29.72 -10.31
CA LEU A 245 8.13 31.19 -10.43
C LEU A 245 8.89 31.95 -9.33
N SER A 246 9.15 31.34 -8.16
CA SER A 246 9.83 31.98 -7.03
C SER A 246 11.33 31.70 -6.94
N THR A 247 11.91 30.97 -7.89
CA THR A 247 13.33 30.56 -7.86
C THR A 247 14.29 31.70 -8.32
N ILE A 248 14.35 32.79 -7.57
CA ILE A 248 15.62 33.48 -7.27
C ILE A 248 15.75 33.52 -5.75
N GLY A 249 16.53 32.60 -5.21
CA GLY A 249 17.02 32.67 -3.84
C GLY A 249 16.12 31.99 -2.81
N PHE A 250 16.42 30.72 -2.53
CA PHE A 250 16.54 30.11 -1.20
C PHE A 250 16.35 28.60 -1.39
N ARG A 251 17.45 27.83 -1.37
CA ARG A 251 17.41 26.38 -1.09
C ARG A 251 17.46 26.22 0.43
N PRO A 252 16.46 25.63 1.09
CA PRO A 252 16.63 25.13 2.44
C PRO A 252 16.93 23.63 2.39
N ILE A 253 18.14 23.32 2.87
CA ILE A 253 18.52 22.17 3.69
C ILE A 253 18.45 20.80 3.01
N GLU A 254 19.61 20.43 2.50
CA GLU A 254 20.08 19.05 2.34
C GLU A 254 20.02 18.35 3.71
N ASP A 255 18.97 17.56 3.94
CA ASP A 255 18.91 16.43 4.90
C ASP A 255 17.73 15.48 4.57
N TYR A 256 17.28 15.47 3.31
CA TYR A 256 16.43 14.40 2.79
C TYR A 256 17.34 13.22 2.45
N GLU A 257 17.75 12.47 3.47
CA GLU A 257 18.38 11.16 3.29
C GLU A 257 17.44 10.27 2.48
N ASN A 258 17.66 10.25 1.16
CA ASN A 258 17.37 9.18 0.21
C ASN A 258 16.24 8.21 0.64
N CYS A 259 15.01 8.70 0.73
CA CYS A 259 13.85 7.83 0.54
C CYS A 259 13.90 7.40 -0.92
N ASP A 260 14.65 6.35 -1.25
CA ASP A 260 14.55 5.68 -2.55
C ASP A 260 13.05 5.43 -2.77
N GLU A 261 12.45 6.22 -3.66
CA GLU A 261 11.04 6.16 -3.98
C GLU A 261 10.76 4.74 -4.48
N PHE A 262 10.08 3.95 -3.65
CA PHE A 262 9.78 2.56 -3.99
C PHE A 262 8.77 2.57 -5.12
N ARG A 263 9.26 2.51 -6.36
CA ARG A 263 8.43 2.30 -7.54
C ARG A 263 7.84 0.89 -7.48
N SER A 264 6.58 0.82 -7.10
CA SER A 264 5.77 -0.38 -7.20
C SER A 264 5.37 -0.59 -8.67
N PRO A 265 5.23 -1.84 -9.16
CA PRO A 265 4.64 -2.11 -10.48
C PRO A 265 3.24 -1.48 -10.66
N ILE A 266 2.58 -1.13 -9.55
CA ILE A 266 1.27 -0.53 -9.55
C ILE A 266 1.35 0.98 -9.78
N ASP A 267 2.53 1.61 -9.60
CA ASP A 267 2.72 3.06 -9.77
C ASP A 267 2.49 3.57 -11.19
N ASP A 268 2.41 2.69 -12.18
CA ASP A 268 2.10 3.04 -13.57
C ASP A 268 0.59 2.99 -13.89
N ALA A 269 -0.26 2.41 -13.02
CA ALA A 269 -1.69 2.21 -13.29
C ALA A 269 -2.59 3.37 -12.83
N ASP A 270 -3.29 4.06 -13.74
CA ASP A 270 -4.15 5.19 -13.36
C ASP A 270 -5.35 4.76 -12.47
N PRO A 271 -5.55 5.37 -11.28
CA PRO A 271 -6.59 4.95 -10.34
C PRO A 271 -8.02 5.17 -10.85
N PHE A 272 -8.26 6.21 -11.65
CA PHE A 272 -9.58 6.47 -12.23
C PHE A 272 -9.90 5.45 -13.31
N VAL A 273 -8.92 5.16 -14.17
CA VAL A 273 -9.04 4.13 -15.22
C VAL A 273 -9.32 2.77 -14.59
N PHE A 274 -8.53 2.37 -13.58
CA PHE A 274 -8.70 1.10 -12.89
C PHE A 274 -10.08 0.95 -12.22
N PHE A 275 -10.55 2.00 -11.54
CA PHE A 275 -11.89 2.02 -10.96
C PHE A 275 -12.97 1.82 -12.02
N VAL A 276 -12.95 2.62 -13.08
CA VAL A 276 -13.97 2.55 -14.14
C VAL A 276 -13.96 1.20 -14.85
N ASP A 277 -12.78 0.63 -15.14
CA ASP A 277 -12.69 -0.68 -15.79
C ASP A 277 -13.21 -1.80 -14.90
N THR A 278 -12.96 -1.71 -13.58
CA THR A 278 -13.47 -2.70 -12.64
C THR A 278 -14.99 -2.60 -12.48
N VAL A 279 -15.55 -1.38 -12.43
CA VAL A 279 -17.00 -1.18 -12.38
C VAL A 279 -17.67 -1.65 -13.68
N LYS A 280 -17.06 -1.39 -14.85
CA LYS A 280 -17.54 -1.93 -16.13
C LYS A 280 -17.47 -3.46 -16.17
N ALA A 281 -16.43 -4.06 -15.61
CA ALA A 281 -16.33 -5.51 -15.48
C ALA A 281 -17.45 -6.07 -14.59
N LEU A 282 -17.76 -5.42 -13.46
CA LEU A 282 -18.91 -5.77 -12.62
C LEU A 282 -20.22 -5.66 -13.41
N GLN A 283 -20.42 -4.57 -14.16
CA GLN A 283 -21.62 -4.39 -15.00
C GLN A 283 -21.76 -5.49 -16.05
N ALA A 284 -20.67 -5.95 -16.65
CA ALA A 284 -20.68 -7.01 -17.65
C ALA A 284 -20.92 -8.40 -17.03
N TYR A 285 -20.33 -8.65 -15.86
CA TYR A 285 -20.42 -9.95 -15.17
C TYR A 285 -21.75 -10.13 -14.43
N ASP A 286 -22.23 -9.09 -13.74
CA ASP A 286 -23.48 -9.10 -12.96
C ASP A 286 -24.28 -7.79 -13.18
N PRO A 287 -25.03 -7.71 -14.30
CA PRO A 287 -25.77 -6.50 -14.66
C PRO A 287 -26.85 -6.12 -13.64
N LEU A 288 -27.50 -7.10 -13.01
CA LEU A 288 -28.58 -6.88 -12.04
C LEU A 288 -28.02 -6.25 -10.75
N ARG A 289 -26.91 -6.78 -10.24
CA ARG A 289 -26.27 -6.21 -9.05
C ARG A 289 -25.76 -4.80 -9.30
N PHE A 290 -25.19 -4.54 -10.46
CA PHE A 290 -24.80 -3.19 -10.86
C PHE A 290 -26.01 -2.24 -10.94
N GLN A 291 -27.12 -2.67 -11.58
CA GLN A 291 -28.33 -1.85 -11.65
C GLN A 291 -28.90 -1.51 -10.27
N ASN A 292 -28.99 -2.49 -9.37
CA ASN A 292 -29.45 -2.27 -8.01
C ASN A 292 -28.53 -1.30 -7.26
N LEU A 293 -27.22 -1.48 -7.35
CA LEU A 293 -26.22 -0.59 -6.75
C LEU A 293 -26.39 0.85 -7.24
N MET A 294 -26.57 1.06 -8.55
CA MET A 294 -26.73 2.41 -9.11
C MET A 294 -28.07 3.05 -8.73
N GLN A 295 -29.13 2.25 -8.54
CA GLN A 295 -30.45 2.75 -8.14
C GLN A 295 -30.52 3.16 -6.66
N THR A 296 -29.72 2.56 -5.78
CA THR A 296 -29.71 2.91 -4.36
C THR A 296 -28.88 4.17 -4.06
N LEU A 297 -27.98 4.56 -4.97
CA LEU A 297 -27.22 5.81 -4.82
C LEU A 297 -28.12 7.03 -4.89
N ASP A 298 -27.89 7.97 -3.99
CA ASP A 298 -28.47 9.31 -4.09
C ASP A 298 -27.91 10.11 -5.27
N PHE A 299 -28.56 11.23 -5.58
CA PHE A 299 -28.20 12.09 -6.69
C PHE A 299 -26.76 12.62 -6.61
N HIS A 300 -26.23 12.83 -5.41
CA HIS A 300 -24.87 13.33 -5.23
C HIS A 300 -23.85 12.29 -5.72
N TYR A 301 -23.94 11.04 -5.25
CA TYR A 301 -23.01 9.99 -5.68
C TYR A 301 -23.23 9.54 -7.12
N GLN A 302 -24.46 9.61 -7.65
CA GLN A 302 -24.68 9.40 -9.09
C GLN A 302 -23.93 10.45 -9.93
N THR A 303 -23.95 11.71 -9.50
CA THR A 303 -23.21 12.80 -10.15
C THR A 303 -21.71 12.59 -10.07
N LEU A 304 -21.20 12.19 -8.89
CA LEU A 304 -19.77 11.87 -8.71
C LEU A 304 -19.33 10.70 -9.60
N ALA A 305 -20.12 9.63 -9.67
CA ALA A 305 -19.81 8.47 -10.52
C ALA A 305 -19.68 8.87 -12.00
N ASN A 306 -20.59 9.71 -12.51
CA ASN A 306 -20.50 10.23 -13.87
C ASN A 306 -19.28 11.12 -14.08
N GLY A 307 -18.98 12.01 -13.12
CA GLY A 307 -17.80 12.90 -13.20
C GLY A 307 -16.47 12.13 -13.16
N VAL A 308 -16.38 11.10 -12.31
CA VAL A 308 -15.25 10.18 -12.25
C VAL A 308 -15.10 9.41 -13.56
N ALA A 309 -16.21 8.91 -14.14
CA ALA A 309 -16.18 8.20 -15.41
C ALA A 309 -15.67 9.07 -16.57
N GLN A 310 -16.10 10.33 -16.64
CA GLN A 310 -15.62 11.29 -17.63
C GLN A 310 -14.13 11.61 -17.42
N HIS A 311 -13.71 11.83 -16.18
CA HIS A 311 -12.30 12.11 -15.87
C HIS A 311 -11.39 10.91 -16.20
N ALA A 312 -11.84 9.68 -15.93
CA ALA A 312 -11.09 8.48 -16.31
C ALA A 312 -10.86 8.40 -17.84
N GLU A 313 -11.84 8.80 -18.64
CA GLU A 313 -11.69 8.82 -20.10
C GLU A 313 -10.68 9.88 -20.56
N GLN A 314 -10.70 11.06 -19.94
CA GLN A 314 -9.68 12.08 -20.18
C GLN A 314 -8.27 11.53 -19.84
N ARG A 315 -8.12 10.88 -18.68
CA ARG A 315 -6.86 10.26 -18.26
C ARG A 315 -6.39 9.16 -19.23
N ARG A 316 -7.30 8.37 -19.83
CA ARG A 316 -6.94 7.40 -20.87
C ARG A 316 -6.29 8.06 -22.08
N VAL A 317 -6.88 9.16 -22.56
CA VAL A 317 -6.36 9.90 -23.72
C VAL A 317 -4.99 10.50 -23.39
N GLU A 318 -4.83 11.12 -22.23
CA GLU A 318 -3.56 11.69 -21.77
C GLU A 318 -2.46 10.63 -21.65
N ASN A 319 -2.77 9.48 -21.03
CA ASN A 319 -1.80 8.38 -20.89
C ASN A 319 -1.39 7.78 -22.25
N SER A 320 -2.33 7.72 -23.21
CA SER A 320 -2.06 7.24 -24.57
C SER A 320 -1.22 8.22 -25.38
N ALA A 321 -1.34 9.53 -25.13
CA ALA A 321 -0.54 10.56 -25.79
C ALA A 321 0.89 10.67 -25.24
N ALA A 322 1.13 10.18 -24.02
CA ALA A 322 2.43 10.20 -23.35
C ALA A 322 3.29 8.94 -23.60
N SER A 323 2.74 7.90 -24.24
CA SER A 323 3.40 6.62 -24.57
C SER A 323 4.03 6.63 -25.96
#